data_AF-A0A2T5JD94-F1
#
_entry.id   AF-A0A2T5JD94-F1
#
_cell.length_a   1.000
_cell.length_b   1.000
_cell.length_c   1.000
_cell.angle_alpha   90.00
_cell.angle_beta   90.00
_cell.angle_gamma   90.00
#
_symmetry.space_group_name_H-M   'P 1'
#
loop_
_entity.id
_entity.type
_entity.pdbx_description
1 polymer ?
#
loop_
_entity_poly.entity_id
_entity_poly.type
_entity_poly.pdbx_seq_one_letter_code
_entity_poly.pdbx_strand_id
1 'polypeptide(L)'
;MPQTPALFFKLTFLLLITSIGAKADLLDSVKEKTKQLNDLKDVYRAFNIKNIIADQQEFIELSVDEAKAYNSRLLRDYIKTCDSLKHVHFFDNSLSAQVGSYLASTIQNYRVGIQYGIGSAAFKKDAKRCSSESNKYMSYLIKSYPMNHFVDLTEKEYWGTVNKDNYIKSAEYTSYKSLKKTNVKAGIALLTTIANHTANFQEHSIYEIEIADQYVKHSDILDDDAQNIAINKYKAILDKGKYSIYLFESWVKWRCVLQQTNGLSKSSDIPNDLYNELREKTALIILNTIAADPKNKMAINQFLDIATHDIVRRFGEYPYGNQNTVEYHEIFDEKK
;
A
#
# COMPACT_ATOMS: atom_id res chain seq x y z
N MET A 1 45.69 -22.80 -15.11
CA MET A 1 44.49 -22.01 -15.45
C MET A 1 43.29 -22.95 -15.40
N PRO A 2 42.53 -22.98 -14.30
CA PRO A 2 41.33 -23.79 -14.22
C PRO A 2 40.12 -23.00 -14.69
N GLN A 3 39.34 -23.63 -15.57
CA GLN A 3 38.04 -23.16 -16.05
C GLN A 3 37.04 -23.21 -14.90
N THR A 4 36.47 -22.06 -14.57
CA THR A 4 35.29 -21.96 -13.70
C THR A 4 34.04 -22.39 -14.48
N PRO A 5 33.21 -23.30 -13.93
CA PRO A 5 31.95 -23.66 -14.57
C PRO A 5 30.96 -22.50 -14.42
N ALA A 6 30.37 -22.09 -15.54
CA ALA A 6 29.27 -21.14 -15.58
C ALA A 6 28.10 -21.68 -14.75
N LEU A 7 27.82 -21.04 -13.61
CA LEU A 7 26.59 -21.22 -12.86
C LEU A 7 25.46 -20.60 -13.70
N PHE A 8 24.77 -21.44 -14.46
CA PHE A 8 23.48 -21.10 -15.04
C PHE A 8 22.50 -20.83 -13.89
N PHE A 9 22.29 -19.55 -13.56
CA PHE A 9 21.13 -19.11 -12.79
C PHE A 9 19.88 -19.44 -13.62
N LYS A 10 19.23 -20.57 -13.31
CA LYS A 10 17.84 -20.80 -13.71
C LYS A 10 16.98 -19.81 -12.93
N LEU A 11 16.73 -18.65 -13.54
CA LEU A 11 15.71 -17.69 -13.12
C LEU A 11 14.35 -18.39 -13.20
N THR A 12 13.99 -19.06 -12.11
CA THR A 12 12.69 -19.74 -11.99
C THR A 12 11.73 -18.68 -11.49
N PHE A 13 11.09 -17.97 -12.43
CA PHE A 13 9.97 -17.06 -12.15
C PHE A 13 8.81 -17.89 -11.60
N LEU A 14 8.80 -18.12 -10.29
CA LEU A 14 7.65 -18.68 -9.60
C LEU A 14 6.67 -17.53 -9.36
N LEU A 15 5.94 -17.18 -10.41
CA LEU A 15 4.68 -16.46 -10.29
C LEU A 15 3.76 -17.38 -9.47
N LEU A 16 3.77 -17.19 -8.15
CA LEU A 16 2.77 -17.72 -7.23
C LEU A 16 1.46 -17.01 -7.55
N ILE A 17 0.85 -17.42 -8.66
CA ILE A 17 -0.55 -17.13 -8.96
C ILE A 17 -1.32 -17.92 -7.92
N THR A 18 -1.61 -17.27 -6.80
CA THR A 18 -2.61 -17.80 -5.88
C THR A 18 -3.90 -17.97 -6.68
N SER A 19 -4.47 -19.16 -6.58
CA SER A 19 -5.78 -19.47 -7.15
C SER A 19 -6.78 -18.46 -6.60
N ILE A 20 -7.20 -17.49 -7.42
CA ILE A 20 -8.33 -16.60 -7.13
C ILE A 20 -9.61 -17.45 -7.31
N GLY A 21 -9.81 -18.43 -6.43
CA GLY A 21 -11.16 -18.70 -5.95
C GLY A 21 -11.60 -17.44 -5.22
N ALA A 22 -12.83 -16.98 -5.42
CA ALA A 22 -13.35 -15.74 -4.85
C ALA A 22 -13.21 -15.75 -3.31
N LYS A 23 -12.07 -15.28 -2.80
CA LYS A 23 -11.90 -14.95 -1.40
C LYS A 23 -12.92 -13.85 -1.13
N ALA A 24 -13.83 -14.09 -0.21
CA ALA A 24 -14.82 -13.08 0.17
C ALA A 24 -14.06 -11.80 0.56
N ASP A 25 -14.50 -10.66 0.04
CA ASP A 25 -13.97 -9.35 0.39
C ASP A 25 -13.99 -9.19 1.91
N LEU A 26 -12.82 -8.94 2.51
CA LEU A 26 -12.68 -8.90 3.96
C LEU A 26 -13.55 -7.79 4.57
N LEU A 27 -13.78 -6.70 3.84
CA LEU A 27 -14.60 -5.57 4.30
C LEU A 27 -16.10 -5.93 4.38
N ASP A 28 -16.56 -6.99 3.69
CA ASP A 28 -17.93 -7.50 3.83
C ASP A 28 -18.16 -8.28 5.13
N SER A 29 -17.12 -8.47 5.95
CA SER A 29 -17.28 -8.91 7.33
C SER A 29 -17.97 -7.86 8.21
N VAL A 30 -17.85 -6.56 7.89
CA VAL A 30 -18.61 -5.47 8.52
C VAL A 30 -20.05 -5.51 8.03
N LYS A 31 -21.00 -5.87 8.91
CA LYS A 31 -22.39 -6.19 8.54
C LYS A 31 -23.33 -4.99 8.52
N GLU A 32 -22.94 -3.90 9.16
CA GLU A 32 -23.66 -2.64 9.19
C GLU A 32 -23.84 -2.11 7.77
N LYS A 33 -25.09 -1.84 7.38
CA LYS A 33 -25.46 -1.40 6.03
C LYS A 33 -25.86 0.07 6.02
N THR A 34 -24.97 0.95 6.47
CA THR A 34 -25.18 2.39 6.35
C THR A 34 -24.70 2.87 4.99
N LYS A 35 -25.30 3.96 4.48
CA LYS A 35 -24.85 4.58 3.23
C LYS A 35 -23.36 4.94 3.29
N GLN A 36 -22.90 5.53 4.39
CA GLN A 36 -21.50 5.92 4.57
C GLN A 36 -20.54 4.71 4.50
N LEU A 37 -20.86 3.60 5.18
CA LEU A 37 -20.02 2.40 5.14
C LEU A 37 -20.01 1.76 3.75
N ASN A 38 -21.15 1.74 3.06
CA ASN A 38 -21.24 1.25 1.69
C ASN A 38 -20.40 2.12 0.73
N ASP A 39 -20.51 3.44 0.83
CA ASP A 39 -19.73 4.39 0.03
C ASP A 39 -18.22 4.22 0.29
N LEU A 40 -17.79 4.03 1.54
CA LEU A 40 -16.39 3.76 1.90
C LEU A 40 -15.87 2.45 1.29
N LYS A 41 -16.67 1.37 1.35
CA LYS A 41 -16.34 0.09 0.71
C LYS A 41 -16.19 0.24 -0.81
N ASP A 42 -17.10 0.99 -1.44
CA ASP A 42 -17.05 1.27 -2.87
C ASP A 42 -15.78 2.04 -3.27
N VAL A 43 -15.40 3.07 -2.49
CA VAL A 43 -14.13 3.79 -2.70
C VAL A 43 -12.93 2.84 -2.58
N TYR A 44 -12.86 2.03 -1.53
CA TYR A 44 -11.76 1.08 -1.33
C TYR A 44 -11.64 0.10 -2.51
N ARG A 45 -12.75 -0.52 -2.92
CA ARG A 45 -12.80 -1.46 -4.04
C ARG A 45 -12.37 -0.84 -5.34
N ALA A 46 -12.85 0.38 -5.61
CA ALA A 46 -12.52 1.14 -6.78
C ALA A 46 -11.00 1.39 -6.87
N PHE A 47 -10.40 1.99 -5.84
CA PHE A 47 -8.97 2.23 -5.83
C PHE A 47 -8.13 0.94 -5.84
N ASN A 48 -8.61 -0.12 -5.20
CA ASN A 48 -7.95 -1.43 -5.27
C ASN A 48 -7.91 -1.98 -6.71
N ILE A 49 -9.02 -1.91 -7.45
CA ILE A 49 -9.07 -2.30 -8.87
C ILE A 49 -8.10 -1.44 -9.70
N LYS A 50 -8.09 -0.12 -9.47
CA LYS A 50 -7.14 0.79 -10.15
C LYS A 50 -5.70 0.32 -9.94
N ASN A 51 -5.32 0.07 -8.69
CA ASN A 51 -3.95 -0.27 -8.34
C ASN A 51 -3.52 -1.63 -8.93
N ILE A 52 -4.39 -2.65 -8.87
CA ILE A 52 -4.12 -3.95 -9.51
C ILE A 52 -3.85 -3.79 -11.00
N ILE A 53 -4.64 -2.97 -11.71
CA ILE A 53 -4.46 -2.79 -13.16
C ILE A 53 -3.24 -1.92 -13.47
N ALA A 54 -2.95 -0.91 -12.63
CA ALA A 54 -1.74 -0.10 -12.76
C ALA A 54 -0.49 -0.98 -12.64
N ASP A 55 -0.43 -1.87 -11.65
CA ASP A 55 0.67 -2.83 -11.49
C ASP A 55 0.84 -3.70 -12.75
N GLN A 56 -0.26 -4.21 -13.32
CA GLN A 56 -0.22 -4.99 -14.56
C GLN A 56 0.34 -4.19 -15.74
N GLN A 57 -0.05 -2.92 -15.87
CA GLN A 57 0.43 -2.02 -16.93
C GLN A 57 1.93 -1.76 -16.79
N GLU A 58 2.39 -1.48 -15.57
CA GLU A 58 3.82 -1.31 -15.25
C GLU A 58 4.64 -2.55 -15.63
N PHE A 59 4.16 -3.75 -15.31
CA PHE A 59 4.84 -4.99 -15.70
C PHE A 59 4.84 -5.25 -17.20
N ILE A 60 3.80 -4.83 -17.93
CA ILE A 60 3.77 -4.90 -19.39
C ILE A 60 4.87 -4.02 -19.98
N GLU A 61 5.07 -2.81 -19.44
CA GLU A 61 6.14 -1.91 -19.88
C GLU A 61 7.53 -2.52 -19.69
N LEU A 62 7.75 -3.27 -18.61
CA LEU A 62 9.01 -4.00 -18.38
C LEU A 62 9.20 -5.20 -19.31
N SER A 63 8.13 -5.74 -19.86
CA SER A 63 8.16 -7.00 -20.62
C SER A 63 8.15 -6.79 -22.14
N VAL A 64 8.28 -5.55 -22.64
CA VAL A 64 8.17 -5.21 -24.08
C VAL A 64 9.15 -6.01 -24.95
N ASP A 65 10.36 -6.23 -24.45
CA ASP A 65 11.43 -6.92 -25.19
C ASP A 65 11.44 -8.45 -24.96
N GLU A 66 10.52 -8.96 -24.13
CA GLU A 66 10.41 -10.39 -23.85
C GLU A 66 9.83 -11.19 -25.03
N ALA A 67 10.11 -12.50 -25.03
CA ALA A 67 9.61 -13.40 -26.05
C ALA A 67 8.08 -13.34 -26.18
N LYS A 68 7.55 -13.32 -27.42
CA LYS A 68 6.11 -13.24 -27.70
C LYS A 68 5.28 -14.28 -26.91
N ALA A 69 5.81 -15.48 -26.74
CA ALA A 69 5.15 -16.55 -25.98
C ALA A 69 5.00 -16.21 -24.49
N TYR A 70 6.03 -15.62 -23.87
CA TYR A 70 6.00 -15.15 -22.49
C TYR A 70 4.94 -14.05 -22.32
N ASN A 71 5.02 -13.01 -23.14
CA ASN A 71 4.06 -11.89 -23.13
C ASN A 71 2.61 -12.35 -23.35
N SER A 72 2.40 -13.32 -24.24
CA SER A 72 1.06 -13.89 -24.46
C SER A 72 0.51 -14.65 -23.26
N ARG A 73 1.37 -15.33 -22.50
CA ARG A 73 0.98 -16.01 -21.26
C ARG A 73 0.63 -15.00 -20.18
N LEU A 74 1.51 -14.02 -19.95
CA LEU A 74 1.33 -12.94 -18.99
C LEU A 74 -0.03 -12.24 -19.18
N LEU A 75 -0.31 -11.80 -20.41
CA LEU A 75 -1.57 -11.11 -20.75
C LEU A 75 -2.82 -11.99 -20.55
N ARG A 76 -2.71 -13.30 -20.76
CA ARG A 76 -3.84 -14.22 -20.48
C ARG A 76 -4.13 -14.31 -18.99
N ASP A 77 -3.10 -14.32 -18.17
CA ASP A 77 -3.27 -14.33 -16.72
C ASP A 77 -3.85 -13.00 -16.22
N TYR A 78 -3.42 -11.86 -16.78
CA TYR A 78 -4.02 -10.56 -16.48
C TYR A 78 -5.49 -10.44 -16.91
N ILE A 79 -5.86 -11.02 -18.06
CA ILE A 79 -7.28 -11.10 -18.46
C ILE A 79 -8.11 -11.86 -17.41
N LYS A 80 -7.61 -12.99 -16.89
CA LYS A 80 -8.32 -13.75 -15.83
C LYS A 80 -8.50 -12.91 -14.57
N THR A 81 -7.49 -12.13 -14.18
CA THR A 81 -7.60 -11.19 -13.06
C THR A 81 -8.65 -10.13 -13.35
N CYS A 82 -8.64 -9.50 -14.52
CA CYS A 82 -9.68 -8.51 -14.87
C CYS A 82 -11.08 -9.14 -14.89
N ASP A 83 -11.22 -10.38 -15.36
CA ASP A 83 -12.50 -11.10 -15.34
C ASP A 83 -12.97 -11.39 -13.90
N SER A 84 -12.07 -11.73 -12.98
CA SER A 84 -12.44 -11.91 -11.56
C SER A 84 -12.88 -10.60 -10.91
N LEU A 85 -12.22 -9.48 -11.25
CA LEU A 85 -12.57 -8.16 -10.74
C LEU A 85 -13.96 -7.66 -11.18
N LYS A 86 -14.52 -8.18 -12.27
CA LYS A 86 -15.90 -7.86 -12.69
C LYS A 86 -16.95 -8.33 -11.69
N HIS A 87 -16.60 -9.31 -10.85
CA HIS A 87 -17.50 -9.85 -9.83
C HIS A 87 -17.41 -9.13 -8.49
N VAL A 88 -16.56 -8.10 -8.37
CA VAL A 88 -16.52 -7.23 -7.20
C VAL A 88 -17.84 -6.48 -7.11
N HIS A 89 -18.50 -6.60 -5.95
CA HIS A 89 -19.78 -5.96 -5.70
C HIS A 89 -19.60 -4.47 -5.38
N PHE A 90 -20.39 -3.62 -6.02
CA PHE A 90 -20.49 -2.18 -5.72
C PHE A 90 -21.92 -1.85 -5.30
N PHE A 91 -22.06 -0.93 -4.35
CA PHE A 91 -23.37 -0.41 -3.94
C PHE A 91 -23.85 0.70 -4.88
N ASP A 92 -22.94 1.47 -5.47
CA ASP A 92 -23.20 2.44 -6.53
C ASP A 92 -23.15 1.78 -7.92
N ASN A 93 -24.33 1.63 -8.53
CA ASN A 93 -24.48 1.08 -9.88
C ASN A 93 -23.77 1.90 -10.96
N SER A 94 -23.66 3.22 -10.79
CA SER A 94 -22.97 4.08 -11.75
C SER A 94 -21.46 3.87 -11.64
N LEU A 95 -20.92 3.78 -10.42
CA LEU A 95 -19.52 3.40 -10.21
C LEU A 95 -19.23 2.01 -10.80
N SER A 96 -20.10 1.04 -10.53
CA SER A 96 -20.03 -0.32 -11.10
C SER A 96 -19.94 -0.30 -12.63
N ALA A 97 -20.79 0.51 -13.28
CA ALA A 97 -20.80 0.65 -14.74
C ALA A 97 -19.50 1.28 -15.29
N GLN A 98 -18.94 2.28 -14.60
CA GLN A 98 -17.66 2.89 -14.98
C GLN A 98 -16.50 1.90 -14.83
N VAL A 99 -16.41 1.20 -13.70
CA VAL A 99 -15.41 0.15 -13.45
C VAL A 99 -15.53 -0.97 -14.49
N GLY A 100 -16.75 -1.42 -14.79
CA GLY A 100 -17.01 -2.45 -15.80
C GLY A 100 -16.55 -2.03 -17.20
N SER A 101 -16.77 -0.77 -17.59
CA SER A 101 -16.30 -0.21 -18.87
C SER A 101 -14.78 -0.16 -18.95
N TYR A 102 -14.13 0.27 -17.86
CA TYR A 102 -12.68 0.27 -17.75
C TYR A 102 -12.11 -1.16 -17.87
N LEU A 103 -12.59 -2.11 -17.07
CA LEU A 103 -12.17 -3.51 -17.13
C LEU A 103 -12.36 -4.14 -18.52
N ALA A 104 -13.48 -3.86 -19.18
CA ALA A 104 -13.74 -4.34 -20.53
C ALA A 104 -12.72 -3.79 -21.54
N SER A 105 -12.37 -2.50 -21.44
CA SER A 105 -11.36 -1.87 -22.29
C SER A 105 -9.95 -2.42 -22.02
N THR A 106 -9.61 -2.69 -20.76
CA THR A 106 -8.32 -3.30 -20.36
C THR A 106 -8.18 -4.71 -20.92
N ILE A 107 -9.22 -5.55 -20.78
CA ILE A 107 -9.24 -6.90 -21.36
C ILE A 107 -9.08 -6.86 -22.87
N GLN A 108 -9.76 -5.93 -23.53
CA GLN A 108 -9.63 -5.76 -24.98
C GLN A 108 -8.19 -5.39 -25.37
N ASN A 109 -7.55 -4.48 -24.63
CA ASN A 109 -6.17 -4.10 -24.87
C ASN A 109 -5.21 -5.29 -24.73
N TYR A 110 -5.39 -6.12 -23.70
CA TYR A 110 -4.60 -7.33 -23.51
C TYR A 110 -4.83 -8.36 -24.63
N ARG A 111 -6.07 -8.51 -25.11
CA ARG A 111 -6.37 -9.37 -26.28
C ARG A 111 -5.66 -8.89 -27.54
N VAL A 112 -5.66 -7.57 -27.79
CA VAL A 112 -4.91 -6.95 -28.90
C VAL A 112 -3.40 -7.22 -28.73
N GLY A 113 -2.87 -7.13 -27.51
CA GLY A 113 -1.47 -7.45 -27.20
C GLY A 113 -1.10 -8.90 -27.49
N ILE A 114 -1.98 -9.86 -27.19
CA ILE A 114 -1.79 -11.28 -27.53
C ILE A 114 -1.77 -11.48 -29.06
N GLN A 115 -2.70 -10.86 -29.77
CA GLN A 115 -2.87 -11.05 -31.21
C GLN A 115 -1.73 -10.42 -32.02
N TYR A 116 -1.42 -9.15 -31.72
CA TYR A 116 -0.54 -8.32 -32.53
C TYR A 116 0.82 -8.03 -31.88
N GLY A 117 0.99 -8.32 -30.59
CA GLY A 117 2.18 -7.98 -29.80
C GLY A 117 2.05 -6.64 -29.09
N ILE A 118 2.63 -6.54 -27.88
CA ILE A 118 2.58 -5.33 -27.04
C ILE A 118 3.36 -4.14 -27.62
N GLY A 119 4.38 -4.39 -28.45
CA GLY A 119 5.07 -3.33 -29.18
C GLY A 119 4.29 -2.74 -30.36
N SER A 120 3.17 -3.35 -30.77
CA SER A 120 2.46 -3.01 -32.00
C SER A 120 1.72 -1.67 -31.94
N ALA A 121 1.57 -1.03 -33.10
CA ALA A 121 0.74 0.18 -33.21
C ALA A 121 -0.72 -0.06 -32.83
N ALA A 122 -1.24 -1.27 -33.05
CA ALA A 122 -2.58 -1.68 -32.65
C ALA A 122 -2.73 -1.67 -31.13
N PHE A 123 -1.76 -2.27 -30.40
CA PHE A 123 -1.75 -2.27 -28.94
C PHE A 123 -1.67 -0.84 -28.38
N LYS A 124 -0.75 -0.02 -28.90
CA LYS A 124 -0.60 1.39 -28.47
C LYS A 124 -1.85 2.23 -28.72
N LYS A 125 -2.55 2.00 -29.84
CA LYS A 125 -3.82 2.68 -30.14
C LYS A 125 -4.91 2.27 -29.14
N ASP A 126 -5.04 0.98 -28.85
CA ASP A 126 -6.05 0.49 -27.93
C ASP A 126 -5.73 0.86 -26.47
N ALA A 127 -4.44 0.99 -26.12
CA ALA A 127 -4.00 1.48 -24.81
C ALA A 127 -4.52 2.91 -24.55
N LYS A 128 -4.52 3.80 -25.56
CA LYS A 128 -5.11 5.15 -25.42
C LYS A 128 -6.61 5.12 -25.11
N ARG A 129 -7.34 4.14 -25.66
CA ARG A 129 -8.76 3.94 -25.35
C ARG A 129 -8.92 3.48 -23.89
N CYS A 130 -8.11 2.52 -23.45
CA CYS A 130 -8.07 2.07 -22.06
C CYS A 130 -7.79 3.23 -21.09
N SER A 131 -6.79 4.08 -21.38
CA SER A 131 -6.51 5.28 -20.59
C SER A 131 -7.69 6.26 -20.54
N SER A 132 -8.43 6.41 -21.65
CA SER A 132 -9.63 7.27 -21.67
C SER A 132 -10.75 6.73 -20.76
N GLU A 133 -10.99 5.41 -20.75
CA GLU A 133 -11.97 4.80 -19.85
C GLU A 133 -11.52 4.87 -18.39
N SER A 134 -10.23 4.65 -18.12
CA SER A 134 -9.64 4.87 -16.78
C SER A 134 -9.87 6.30 -16.28
N ASN A 135 -9.64 7.31 -17.13
CA ASN A 135 -9.86 8.72 -16.77
C ASN A 135 -11.33 9.04 -16.47
N LYS A 136 -12.28 8.51 -17.25
CA LYS A 136 -13.72 8.68 -16.98
C LYS A 136 -14.10 8.07 -15.65
N TYR A 137 -13.65 6.85 -15.41
CA TYR A 137 -13.85 6.13 -14.17
C TYR A 137 -13.30 6.91 -12.97
N MET A 138 -12.04 7.36 -13.02
CA MET A 138 -11.43 8.11 -11.93
C MET A 138 -12.07 9.49 -11.72
N SER A 139 -12.48 10.17 -12.81
CA SER A 139 -13.20 11.45 -12.71
C SER A 139 -14.56 11.27 -12.03
N TYR A 140 -15.28 10.19 -12.35
CA TYR A 140 -16.54 9.86 -11.67
C TYR A 140 -16.30 9.60 -10.18
N LEU A 141 -15.29 8.80 -9.84
CA LEU A 141 -14.98 8.45 -8.45
C LEU A 141 -14.63 9.70 -7.62
N ILE A 142 -13.70 10.53 -8.10
CA ILE A 142 -13.28 11.74 -7.39
C ILE A 142 -14.43 12.75 -7.24
N LYS A 143 -15.29 12.87 -8.27
CA LYS A 143 -16.44 13.77 -8.23
C LYS A 143 -17.56 13.29 -7.30
N SER A 144 -17.77 11.98 -7.23
CA SER A 144 -18.89 11.39 -6.48
C SER A 144 -18.55 11.13 -5.02
N TYR A 145 -17.25 10.95 -4.73
CA TYR A 145 -16.73 10.64 -3.40
C TYR A 145 -15.61 11.59 -2.97
N PRO A 146 -15.80 12.93 -3.03
CA PRO A 146 -14.82 13.87 -2.49
C PRO A 146 -14.70 13.71 -0.97
N MET A 147 -13.58 14.14 -0.38
CA MET A 147 -13.36 14.00 1.08
C MET A 147 -14.51 14.55 1.94
N ASN A 148 -15.03 15.72 1.56
CA ASN A 148 -16.14 16.39 2.24
C ASN A 148 -17.50 15.67 2.08
N HIS A 149 -17.59 14.63 1.25
CA HIS A 149 -18.72 13.70 1.22
C HIS A 149 -18.79 12.84 2.49
N PHE A 150 -17.64 12.55 3.09
CA PHE A 150 -17.54 11.64 4.23
C PHE A 150 -17.33 12.36 5.56
N VAL A 151 -16.50 13.40 5.55
CA VAL A 151 -16.08 14.09 6.77
C VAL A 151 -15.73 15.54 6.49
N ASP A 152 -16.16 16.43 7.38
CA ASP A 152 -15.69 17.81 7.46
C ASP A 152 -14.53 17.86 8.47
N LEU A 153 -13.29 17.78 7.96
CA LEU A 153 -12.06 17.82 8.74
C LEU A 153 -11.10 18.83 8.12
N THR A 154 -10.78 19.89 8.84
CA THR A 154 -9.80 20.88 8.40
C THR A 154 -8.38 20.37 8.64
N GLU A 155 -7.42 20.90 7.87
CA GLU A 155 -6.00 20.60 8.05
C GLU A 155 -5.51 20.92 9.48
N LYS A 156 -6.00 22.03 10.07
CA LYS A 156 -5.66 22.39 11.46
C LYS A 156 -6.17 21.35 12.46
N GLU A 157 -7.40 20.87 12.30
CA GLU A 157 -7.95 19.81 13.16
C GLU A 157 -7.18 18.50 12.98
N TYR A 158 -6.84 18.14 11.74
CA TYR A 158 -6.03 16.97 11.44
C TYR A 158 -4.68 17.03 12.16
N TRP A 159 -3.87 18.06 11.91
CA TRP A 159 -2.54 18.20 12.53
C TRP A 159 -2.62 18.34 14.05
N GLY A 160 -3.62 19.06 14.55
CA GLY A 160 -3.88 19.16 15.98
C GLY A 160 -4.17 17.80 16.62
N THR A 161 -4.89 16.92 15.91
CA THR A 161 -5.25 15.59 16.42
C THR A 161 -4.09 14.62 16.32
N VAL A 162 -3.35 14.56 15.20
CA VAL A 162 -2.25 13.59 15.04
C VAL A 162 -1.00 13.93 15.86
N ASN A 163 -0.94 15.12 16.48
CA ASN A 163 0.18 15.51 17.33
C ASN A 163 0.42 14.48 18.45
N LYS A 164 1.58 13.81 18.39
CA LYS A 164 2.00 12.73 19.30
C LYS A 164 2.05 13.20 20.76
N ASP A 165 2.35 14.47 21.02
CA ASP A 165 2.44 15.03 22.38
C ASP A 165 1.09 15.01 23.13
N ASN A 166 -0.04 14.94 22.42
CA ASN A 166 -1.35 14.80 23.05
C ASN A 166 -1.52 13.48 23.81
N TYR A 167 -0.80 12.45 23.37
CA TYR A 167 -1.00 11.06 23.80
C TYR A 167 0.13 10.52 24.66
N ILE A 168 1.33 11.09 24.57
CA ILE A 168 2.48 10.74 25.39
C ILE A 168 2.23 11.21 26.83
N LYS A 169 2.17 10.26 27.78
CA LYS A 169 1.97 10.48 29.22
C LYS A 169 3.20 10.10 30.04
N SER A 170 4.06 9.19 29.55
CA SER A 170 5.27 8.83 30.28
C SER A 170 6.21 10.03 30.48
N ALA A 171 6.49 10.36 31.74
CA ALA A 171 7.46 11.40 32.10
C ALA A 171 8.89 11.04 31.64
N GLU A 172 9.20 9.75 31.56
CA GLU A 172 10.51 9.23 31.11
C GLU A 172 10.74 9.44 29.62
N TYR A 173 9.70 9.79 28.84
CA TYR A 173 9.85 10.09 27.41
C TYR A 173 10.78 11.29 27.17
N THR A 174 10.82 12.26 28.10
CA THR A 174 11.77 13.39 28.01
C THR A 174 13.21 12.91 28.18
N SER A 175 13.46 11.97 29.09
CA SER A 175 14.78 11.34 29.27
C SER A 175 15.20 10.59 28.00
N TYR A 176 14.27 9.86 27.37
CA TYR A 176 14.48 9.23 26.07
C TYR A 176 14.89 10.26 24.99
N LYS A 177 14.15 11.38 24.85
CA LYS A 177 14.44 12.42 23.85
C LYS A 177 15.84 13.02 23.99
N SER A 178 16.35 13.14 25.22
CA SER A 178 17.71 13.59 25.48
C SER A 178 18.73 12.49 25.18
N LEU A 179 18.46 11.27 25.63
CA LEU A 179 19.38 10.13 25.53
C LEU A 179 19.61 9.70 24.08
N LYS A 180 18.57 9.72 23.22
CA LYS A 180 18.71 9.30 21.82
C LYS A 180 19.70 10.12 21.01
N LYS A 181 19.95 11.39 21.42
CA LYS A 181 20.90 12.29 20.76
C LYS A 181 22.36 11.96 21.05
N THR A 182 22.64 11.33 22.19
CA THR A 182 24.01 11.05 22.64
C THR A 182 24.33 9.55 22.66
N ASN A 183 23.32 8.71 22.86
CA ASN A 183 23.43 7.25 22.87
C ASN A 183 22.12 6.61 22.41
N VAL A 184 21.99 6.41 21.09
CA VAL A 184 20.80 5.85 20.45
C VAL A 184 20.42 4.46 21.00
N LYS A 185 21.40 3.59 21.29
CA LYS A 185 21.15 2.23 21.83
C LYS A 185 20.51 2.30 23.22
N ALA A 186 21.06 3.12 24.11
CA ALA A 186 20.48 3.33 25.43
C ALA A 186 19.10 4.01 25.36
N GLY A 187 18.92 4.94 24.41
CA GLY A 187 17.63 5.57 24.12
C GLY A 187 16.58 4.55 23.70
N ILE A 188 16.88 3.66 22.75
CA ILE A 188 15.99 2.60 22.30
C ILE A 188 15.64 1.64 23.44
N ALA A 189 16.60 1.25 24.28
CA ALA A 189 16.36 0.38 25.42
C ALA A 189 15.39 1.01 26.45
N LEU A 190 15.58 2.31 26.74
CA LEU A 190 14.66 3.06 27.60
C LEU A 190 13.27 3.13 26.98
N LEU A 191 13.16 3.51 25.71
CA LEU A 191 11.86 3.63 25.04
C LEU A 191 11.13 2.28 24.93
N THR A 192 11.86 1.19 24.72
CA THR A 192 11.31 -0.18 24.74
C THR A 192 10.73 -0.51 26.11
N THR A 193 11.42 -0.12 27.19
CA THR A 193 10.91 -0.31 28.56
C THR A 193 9.63 0.50 28.79
N ILE A 194 9.58 1.75 28.32
CA ILE A 194 8.38 2.59 28.40
C ILE A 194 7.23 1.92 27.61
N ALA A 195 7.49 1.49 26.37
CA ALA A 195 6.50 0.88 25.49
C ALA A 195 5.88 -0.39 26.11
N ASN A 196 6.68 -1.24 26.74
CA ASN A 196 6.23 -2.46 27.40
C ASN A 196 5.30 -2.23 28.60
N HIS A 197 5.43 -1.08 29.28
CA HIS A 197 4.57 -0.71 30.41
C HIS A 197 3.37 0.17 29.99
N THR A 198 3.26 0.52 28.71
CA THR A 198 2.22 1.41 28.22
C THR A 198 0.96 0.64 27.84
N ALA A 199 -0.10 0.77 28.64
CA ALA A 199 -1.38 0.10 28.39
C ALA A 199 -2.22 0.75 27.28
N ASN A 200 -2.11 2.07 27.09
CA ASN A 200 -2.83 2.79 26.05
C ASN A 200 -2.23 2.44 24.69
N PHE A 201 -3.02 1.82 23.81
CA PHE A 201 -2.50 1.33 22.54
C PHE A 201 -2.06 2.44 21.58
N GLN A 202 -2.69 3.60 21.64
CA GLN A 202 -2.31 4.74 20.81
C GLN A 202 -0.95 5.32 21.21
N GLU A 203 -0.71 5.49 22.52
CA GLU A 203 0.59 5.87 23.06
C GLU A 203 1.66 4.81 22.77
N HIS A 204 1.33 3.52 22.97
CA HIS A 204 2.23 2.42 22.63
C HIS A 204 2.62 2.42 21.15
N SER A 205 1.68 2.69 20.24
CA SER A 205 1.95 2.79 18.79
C SER A 205 2.98 3.88 18.48
N ILE A 206 2.90 5.04 19.17
CA ILE A 206 3.88 6.12 19.01
C ILE A 206 5.28 5.64 19.37
N TYR A 207 5.42 4.93 20.48
CA TYR A 207 6.71 4.44 20.94
C TYR A 207 7.28 3.37 20.03
N GLU A 208 6.47 2.41 19.57
CA GLU A 208 6.93 1.39 18.63
C GLU A 208 7.32 1.98 17.27
N ILE A 209 6.58 2.96 16.75
CA ILE A 209 6.96 3.70 15.53
C ILE A 209 8.30 4.40 15.74
N GLU A 210 8.46 5.12 16.85
CA GLU A 210 9.69 5.87 17.10
C GLU A 210 10.88 4.92 17.26
N ILE A 211 10.74 3.77 17.94
CA ILE A 211 11.81 2.77 18.02
C ILE A 211 12.16 2.26 16.62
N ALA A 212 11.16 1.91 15.80
CA ALA A 212 11.37 1.44 14.44
C ALA A 212 12.07 2.50 13.58
N ASP A 213 11.66 3.77 13.67
CA ASP A 213 12.30 4.90 12.97
C ASP A 213 13.80 4.98 13.33
N GLN A 214 14.18 4.78 14.60
CA GLN A 214 15.59 4.79 15.01
C GLN A 214 16.39 3.65 14.35
N TYR A 215 15.80 2.45 14.25
CA TYR A 215 16.43 1.33 13.55
C TYR A 215 16.62 1.59 12.06
N VAL A 216 15.69 2.29 11.41
CA VAL A 216 15.82 2.67 10.00
C VAL A 216 16.91 3.73 9.81
N LYS A 217 16.93 4.77 10.64
CA LYS A 217 17.83 5.93 10.50
C LYS A 217 19.28 5.65 10.87
N HIS A 218 19.49 4.71 11.78
CA HIS A 218 20.80 4.37 12.35
C HIS A 218 21.17 2.91 12.09
N SER A 219 20.70 2.35 10.96
CA SER A 219 20.94 0.95 10.61
C SER A 219 22.42 0.60 10.48
N ASP A 220 23.28 1.59 10.19
CA ASP A 220 24.73 1.45 10.07
C ASP A 220 25.46 1.22 11.40
N ILE A 221 24.87 1.62 12.53
CA ILE A 221 25.51 1.54 13.86
C ILE A 221 24.74 0.68 14.88
N LEU A 222 23.47 0.37 14.61
CA LEU A 222 22.60 -0.32 15.55
C LEU A 222 22.72 -1.84 15.49
N ASP A 223 22.40 -2.43 14.34
CA ASP A 223 22.29 -3.89 14.15
C ASP A 223 22.35 -4.22 12.65
N ASP A 224 23.01 -5.31 12.28
CA ASP A 224 23.05 -5.78 10.88
C ASP A 224 21.64 -6.12 10.35
N ASP A 225 20.71 -6.48 11.25
CA ASP A 225 19.30 -6.79 10.96
C ASP A 225 18.35 -5.62 11.25
N ALA A 226 18.88 -4.40 11.44
CA ALA A 226 18.09 -3.23 11.86
C ALA A 226 16.83 -2.98 11.02
N GLN A 227 16.90 -3.18 9.70
CA GLN A 227 15.76 -3.00 8.80
C GLN A 227 14.64 -4.01 9.07
N ASN A 228 14.97 -5.29 9.31
CA ASN A 228 13.97 -6.30 9.65
C ASN A 228 13.39 -6.08 11.05
N ILE A 229 14.19 -5.59 12.00
CA ILE A 229 13.69 -5.17 13.31
C ILE A 229 12.65 -4.05 13.16
N ALA A 230 12.93 -3.03 12.35
CA ALA A 230 11.99 -1.95 12.07
C ALA A 230 10.70 -2.45 11.39
N ILE A 231 10.82 -3.30 10.36
CA ILE A 231 9.69 -3.93 9.67
C ILE A 231 8.80 -4.67 10.67
N ASN A 232 9.39 -5.50 11.55
CA ASN A 232 8.66 -6.27 12.54
C ASN A 232 7.94 -5.37 13.57
N LYS A 233 8.54 -4.25 13.96
CA LYS A 233 7.93 -3.30 14.88
C LYS A 233 6.73 -2.58 14.28
N TYR A 234 6.84 -2.06 13.05
CA TYR A 234 5.67 -1.49 12.38
C TYR A 234 4.57 -2.53 12.19
N LYS A 235 4.94 -3.74 11.77
CA LYS A 235 3.98 -4.84 11.57
C LYS A 235 3.30 -5.25 12.88
N ALA A 236 4.00 -5.24 14.02
CA ALA A 236 3.42 -5.58 15.32
C ALA A 236 2.28 -4.64 15.74
N ILE A 237 2.34 -3.36 15.35
CA ILE A 237 1.24 -2.41 15.55
C ILE A 237 0.02 -2.84 14.72
N LEU A 238 0.23 -3.16 13.44
CA LEU A 238 -0.83 -3.54 12.50
C LEU A 238 -1.47 -4.90 12.88
N ASP A 239 -0.65 -5.86 13.31
CA ASP A 239 -1.09 -7.20 13.73
C ASP A 239 -1.86 -7.18 15.06
N LYS A 240 -1.80 -6.09 15.84
CA LYS A 240 -2.50 -6.01 17.13
C LYS A 240 -4.01 -6.07 16.98
N GLY A 241 -4.55 -5.76 15.80
CA GLY A 241 -6.00 -5.78 15.53
C GLY A 241 -6.77 -4.70 16.31
N LYS A 242 -6.09 -3.63 16.75
CA LYS A 242 -6.68 -2.53 17.52
C LYS A 242 -6.56 -1.22 16.74
N TYR A 243 -7.56 -0.36 16.89
CA TYR A 243 -7.51 0.96 16.29
C TYR A 243 -6.51 1.88 16.99
N SER A 244 -5.77 2.63 16.19
CA SER A 244 -4.88 3.73 16.58
C SER A 244 -4.89 4.75 15.45
N ILE A 245 -4.86 6.04 15.78
CA ILE A 245 -4.77 7.10 14.76
C ILE A 245 -3.45 7.04 13.95
N TYR A 246 -2.51 6.18 14.34
CA TYR A 246 -1.22 5.96 13.70
C TYR A 246 -1.13 4.66 12.88
N LEU A 247 -2.25 3.96 12.62
CA LEU A 247 -2.26 2.77 11.78
C LEU A 247 -1.82 3.06 10.34
N PHE A 248 -2.29 4.17 9.74
CA PHE A 248 -1.85 4.57 8.40
C PHE A 248 -0.35 4.88 8.35
N GLU A 249 0.18 5.66 9.30
CA GLU A 249 1.63 5.94 9.42
C GLU A 249 2.42 4.63 9.52
N SER A 250 1.94 3.69 10.35
CA SER A 250 2.59 2.39 10.55
C SER A 250 2.59 1.55 9.28
N TRP A 251 1.47 1.50 8.54
CA TRP A 251 1.37 0.77 7.28
C TRP A 251 2.25 1.37 6.19
N VAL A 252 2.25 2.69 6.04
CA VAL A 252 3.11 3.39 5.05
C VAL A 252 4.58 3.13 5.34
N LYS A 253 5.03 3.28 6.59
CA LYS A 253 6.42 3.04 6.99
C LYS A 253 6.81 1.58 6.83
N TRP A 254 5.97 0.64 7.27
CA TRP A 254 6.19 -0.79 7.06
C TRP A 254 6.38 -1.11 5.57
N ARG A 255 5.43 -0.66 4.73
CA ARG A 255 5.45 -0.92 3.28
C ARG A 255 6.70 -0.30 2.66
N CYS A 256 7.03 0.94 3.03
CA CYS A 256 8.15 1.66 2.46
C CYS A 256 9.49 0.98 2.77
N VAL A 257 9.72 0.59 4.03
CA VAL A 257 10.94 -0.10 4.44
C VAL A 257 11.03 -1.49 3.81
N LEU A 258 9.95 -2.28 3.83
CA LEU A 258 9.93 -3.61 3.23
C LEU A 258 10.13 -3.56 1.70
N GLN A 259 9.56 -2.58 1.02
CA GLN A 259 9.79 -2.39 -0.41
C GLN A 259 11.25 -2.02 -0.70
N GLN A 260 11.85 -1.17 0.14
CA GLN A 260 13.25 -0.78 0.01
C GLN A 260 14.19 -1.98 0.14
N THR A 261 13.92 -2.90 1.09
CA THR A 261 14.72 -4.11 1.29
C THR A 261 14.55 -5.15 0.19
N ASN A 262 13.43 -5.15 -0.53
CA ASN A 262 13.20 -6.03 -1.69
C ASN A 262 13.94 -5.55 -2.96
N GLY A 263 14.42 -4.31 -3.00
CA GLY A 263 15.33 -3.84 -4.03
C GLY A 263 15.01 -2.48 -4.63
N LEU A 264 16.07 -1.82 -5.12
CA LEU A 264 16.02 -0.46 -5.67
C LEU A 264 15.64 -0.40 -7.15
N SER A 265 15.63 -1.54 -7.85
CA SER A 265 15.23 -1.60 -9.26
C SER A 265 13.70 -1.60 -9.39
N LYS A 266 13.20 -1.01 -10.48
CA LYS A 266 11.79 -1.13 -10.90
C LYS A 266 11.37 -2.59 -11.13
N SER A 267 12.34 -3.42 -11.52
CA SER A 267 12.18 -4.86 -11.79
C SER A 267 12.40 -5.76 -10.57
N SER A 268 12.60 -5.21 -9.36
CA SER A 268 12.84 -6.03 -8.16
C SER A 268 11.62 -6.88 -7.80
N ASP A 269 11.83 -8.04 -7.20
CA ASP A 269 10.76 -8.95 -6.79
C ASP A 269 10.03 -8.45 -5.53
N ILE A 270 9.15 -7.47 -5.70
CA ILE A 270 8.33 -6.92 -4.61
C ILE A 270 7.00 -7.70 -4.52
N PRO A 271 6.68 -8.30 -3.35
CA PRO A 271 5.51 -9.17 -3.19
C PRO A 271 4.21 -8.36 -3.00
N ASN A 272 3.60 -7.84 -4.07
CA ASN A 272 2.40 -6.99 -4.03
C ASN A 272 1.26 -7.58 -3.15
N ASP A 273 1.04 -8.89 -3.20
CA ASP A 273 -0.01 -9.58 -2.41
C ASP A 273 0.18 -9.41 -0.90
N LEU A 274 1.43 -9.39 -0.41
CA LEU A 274 1.72 -9.20 1.01
C LEU A 274 1.30 -7.80 1.48
N TYR A 275 1.57 -6.78 0.67
CA TYR A 275 1.17 -5.41 0.98
C TYR A 275 -0.36 -5.24 0.92
N ASN A 276 -1.00 -5.85 -0.07
CA ASN A 276 -2.45 -5.87 -0.21
C ASN A 276 -3.15 -6.51 0.98
N GLU A 277 -2.68 -7.68 1.42
CA GLU A 277 -3.29 -8.38 2.55
C GLU A 277 -3.22 -7.53 3.84
N LEU A 278 -2.06 -6.93 4.12
CA LEU A 278 -1.91 -6.12 5.33
C LEU A 278 -2.69 -4.79 5.24
N ARG A 279 -2.78 -4.20 4.05
CA ARG A 279 -3.62 -3.02 3.78
C ARG A 279 -5.09 -3.33 4.02
N GLU A 280 -5.59 -4.45 3.51
CA GLU A 280 -6.99 -4.87 3.66
C GLU A 280 -7.34 -5.15 5.12
N LYS A 281 -6.45 -5.81 5.87
CA LYS A 281 -6.60 -6.01 7.32
C LYS A 281 -6.64 -4.68 8.07
N THR A 282 -5.76 -3.75 7.71
CA THR A 282 -5.72 -2.41 8.31
C THR A 282 -7.01 -1.63 8.01
N ALA A 283 -7.48 -1.66 6.76
CA ALA A 283 -8.76 -1.07 6.36
C ALA A 283 -9.93 -1.66 7.14
N LEU A 284 -9.97 -2.97 7.37
CA LEU A 284 -11.01 -3.63 8.16
C LEU A 284 -11.03 -3.12 9.62
N ILE A 285 -9.87 -2.98 10.28
CA ILE A 285 -9.79 -2.46 11.66
C ILE A 285 -10.39 -1.06 11.74
N ILE A 286 -10.06 -0.20 10.77
CA ILE A 286 -10.56 1.17 10.72
C ILE A 286 -12.05 1.19 10.39
N LEU A 287 -12.52 0.37 9.44
CA LEU A 287 -13.93 0.31 9.06
C LEU A 287 -14.82 -0.18 10.20
N ASN A 288 -14.36 -1.17 10.99
CA ASN A 288 -15.05 -1.59 12.22
C ASN A 288 -15.14 -0.45 13.25
N THR A 289 -14.11 0.40 13.33
CA THR A 289 -14.11 1.58 14.21
C THR A 289 -15.16 2.60 13.74
N ILE A 290 -15.26 2.83 12.44
CA ILE A 290 -16.29 3.71 11.85
C ILE A 290 -17.69 3.10 12.04
N ALA A 291 -17.84 1.79 11.93
CA ALA A 291 -19.13 1.14 12.18
C ALA A 291 -19.60 1.32 13.63
N ALA A 292 -18.68 1.24 14.59
CA ALA A 292 -18.95 1.47 16.01
C ALA A 292 -19.17 2.95 16.36
N ASP A 293 -18.44 3.86 15.71
CA ASP A 293 -18.59 5.31 15.84
C ASP A 293 -18.55 6.02 14.46
N PRO A 294 -19.71 6.15 13.80
CA PRO A 294 -19.81 6.74 12.45
C PRO A 294 -19.43 8.23 12.37
N LYS A 295 -19.23 8.90 13.51
CA LYS A 295 -18.83 10.31 13.58
C LYS A 295 -17.33 10.49 13.82
N ASN A 296 -16.59 9.39 13.95
CA ASN A 296 -15.14 9.44 14.15
C ASN A 296 -14.43 9.96 12.89
N LYS A 297 -14.24 11.28 12.84
CA LYS A 297 -13.63 11.99 11.71
C LYS A 297 -12.26 11.44 11.33
N MET A 298 -11.43 11.12 12.33
CA MET A 298 -10.07 10.61 12.09
C MET A 298 -10.07 9.19 11.56
N ALA A 299 -10.97 8.31 12.02
CA ALA A 299 -11.10 6.97 11.47
C ALA A 299 -11.55 7.03 10.01
N ILE A 300 -12.51 7.90 9.68
CA ILE A 300 -12.97 8.11 8.29
C ILE A 300 -11.81 8.61 7.41
N ASN A 301 -11.08 9.63 7.85
CA ASN A 301 -9.91 10.14 7.13
C ASN A 301 -8.87 9.05 6.90
N GLN A 302 -8.49 8.33 7.97
CA GLN A 302 -7.48 7.28 7.89
C GLN A 302 -7.92 6.12 6.99
N PHE A 303 -9.21 5.78 6.97
CA PHE A 303 -9.73 4.77 6.03
C PHE A 303 -9.56 5.22 4.59
N LEU A 304 -9.89 6.49 4.30
CA LEU A 304 -9.73 7.06 2.97
C LEU A 304 -8.24 7.11 2.57
N ASP A 305 -7.34 7.53 3.47
CA ASP A 305 -5.89 7.48 3.22
C ASP A 305 -5.44 6.07 2.84
N ILE A 306 -5.79 5.06 3.67
CA ILE A 306 -5.51 3.66 3.38
C ILE A 306 -6.11 3.23 2.04
N ALA A 307 -7.37 3.61 1.75
CA ALA A 307 -8.10 3.22 0.55
C ALA A 307 -7.57 3.87 -0.73
N THR A 308 -6.95 5.04 -0.66
CA THR A 308 -6.47 5.76 -1.85
C THR A 308 -4.97 5.67 -2.06
N HIS A 309 -4.18 5.32 -1.03
CA HIS A 309 -2.72 5.24 -1.16
C HIS A 309 -2.28 4.14 -2.12
N ASP A 310 -1.21 4.40 -2.87
CA ASP A 310 -0.58 3.41 -3.73
C ASP A 310 0.01 2.27 -2.88
N ILE A 311 -0.15 1.02 -3.34
CA ILE A 311 0.26 -0.17 -2.58
C ILE A 311 1.77 -0.40 -2.72
N VAL A 312 2.27 -0.29 -3.95
CA VAL A 312 3.68 -0.45 -4.30
C VAL A 312 4.05 0.71 -5.21
N ARG A 313 5.15 1.41 -4.89
CA ARG A 313 5.58 2.59 -5.67
C ARG A 313 6.79 2.28 -6.55
N ARG A 314 6.64 1.38 -7.52
CA ARG A 314 7.74 1.00 -8.43
C ARG A 314 8.09 2.12 -9.40
N PHE A 315 7.09 2.72 -10.02
CA PHE A 315 7.24 3.74 -11.07
C PHE A 315 6.79 5.11 -10.57
N GLY A 316 7.34 6.15 -11.19
CA GLY A 316 7.08 7.54 -10.87
C GLY A 316 8.09 8.45 -11.57
N GLU A 317 8.14 9.71 -11.15
CA GLU A 317 9.01 10.73 -11.73
C GLU A 317 10.50 10.42 -11.54
N TYR A 318 10.86 9.61 -10.52
CA TYR A 318 12.24 9.22 -10.27
C TYR A 318 12.75 8.26 -11.36
N PRO A 319 13.73 8.67 -12.18
CA PRO A 319 14.14 7.88 -13.34
C PRO A 319 15.11 6.76 -12.98
N TYR A 320 15.83 6.87 -11.85
CA TYR A 320 16.98 6.01 -11.53
C TYR A 320 16.64 4.72 -10.78
N GLY A 321 15.36 4.44 -10.53
CA GLY A 321 14.96 3.22 -9.85
C GLY A 321 13.53 3.27 -9.34
N ASN A 322 13.30 2.50 -8.29
CA ASN A 322 12.04 2.38 -7.57
C ASN A 322 11.62 3.75 -6.99
N GLN A 323 10.40 4.22 -7.29
CA GLN A 323 9.88 5.49 -6.75
C GLN A 323 9.80 5.47 -5.21
N ASN A 324 9.68 4.28 -4.61
CA ASN A 324 9.77 4.10 -3.15
C ASN A 324 11.05 4.67 -2.54
N THR A 325 12.17 4.71 -3.28
CA THR A 325 13.42 5.30 -2.79
C THR A 325 13.22 6.77 -2.41
N VAL A 326 12.44 7.52 -3.20
CA VAL A 326 12.16 8.94 -2.90
C VAL A 326 11.32 9.05 -1.63
N GLU A 327 10.24 8.28 -1.53
CA GLU A 327 9.37 8.29 -0.35
C GLU A 327 10.10 7.84 0.91
N TYR A 328 11.00 6.85 0.79
CA TYR A 328 11.84 6.39 1.89
C TYR A 328 12.67 7.52 2.47
N HIS A 329 13.38 8.28 1.62
CA HIS A 329 14.17 9.42 2.06
C HIS A 329 13.29 10.59 2.56
N GLU A 330 12.12 10.83 1.97
CA GLU A 330 11.17 11.83 2.48
C GLU A 330 10.65 11.52 3.89
N ILE A 331 10.50 10.23 4.21
CA ILE A 331 10.01 9.77 5.52
C ILE A 331 11.13 9.78 6.57
N PHE A 332 12.33 9.30 6.22
CA PHE A 332 13.37 8.95 7.20
C PHE A 332 14.54 9.91 7.26
N ASP A 333 14.85 10.65 6.19
CA ASP A 333 15.95 11.61 6.23
C ASP A 333 15.54 12.83 7.06
N GLU A 334 16.49 13.39 7.81
CA GLU A 334 16.26 14.64 8.51
C GLU A 334 16.09 15.77 7.48
N LYS A 335 15.03 16.58 7.62
CA LYS A 335 14.88 17.81 6.85
C LYS A 335 16.07 18.72 7.18
N LYS A 336 16.98 18.87 6.22
CA LYS A 336 18.14 19.76 6.32
C LYS A 336 17.76 21.21 6.36
#